data_AF-A0A3M1CV99-F1
#
_entry.id   AF-A0A3M1CV99-F1
#
_cell.length_a   1.000
_cell.length_b   1.000
_cell.length_c   1.000
_cell.angle_alpha   90.00
_cell.angle_beta   90.00
_cell.angle_gamma   90.00
#
_symmetry.space_group_name_H-M   'P 1'
#
loop_
_entity.id
_entity.type
_entity.pdbx_description
1 polymer ?
#
loop_
_entity_poly.entity_id
_entity_poly.type
_entity_poly.pdbx_seq_one_letter_code
_entity_poly.pdbx_strand_id
1 'polypeptide(L)'
;LILAVVMAHLSAPLATTEFTARAESVSGQDLSWFFEPWLSGTGALGLEARARPEGSDAVVTVTQSSRWSEAPDSFYTTSLELDVATGDRAVRYRQRISGERTELRLALP
;
A
#
# COMPACT_ATOMS: atom_id res chain seq x y z
N LEU A 1 7.30 15.55 7.21
CA LEU A 1 7.87 14.32 7.79
C LEU A 1 9.39 14.22 7.54
N ILE A 2 9.82 14.00 6.28
CA ILE A 2 11.24 13.79 5.93
C ILE A 2 12.15 14.94 6.42
N LEU A 3 11.75 16.19 6.19
CA LEU A 3 12.53 17.37 6.61
C LEU A 3 12.73 17.46 8.13
N ALA A 4 11.73 17.06 8.93
CA ALA A 4 11.81 17.11 10.39
C ALA A 4 12.77 16.03 10.94
N VAL A 5 12.80 14.85 10.32
CA VAL A 5 13.72 13.77 10.70
C VAL A 5 15.16 14.11 10.32
N VAL A 6 15.37 14.71 9.14
CA VAL A 6 16.67 15.18 8.64
C VAL A 6 17.24 16.29 9.54
N MET A 7 16.42 17.29 9.90
CA MET A 7 16.85 18.41 10.75
C MET A 7 17.28 17.96 12.16
N ALA A 8 16.71 16.88 12.69
CA ALA A 8 17.07 16.35 14.01
C ALA A 8 18.43 15.60 14.03
N HIS A 9 18.97 15.22 12.87
CA HIS A 9 20.17 14.36 12.75
C HIS A 9 21.26 14.94 11.84
N LEU A 10 21.35 16.27 11.75
CA LEU A 10 22.24 17.00 10.83
C LEU A 10 23.75 16.63 10.92
N SER A 11 24.17 15.75 11.84
CA SER A 11 25.59 15.43 12.05
C SER A 11 25.87 13.97 12.46
N ALA A 12 24.91 13.04 12.39
CA ALA A 12 25.11 11.66 12.84
C ALA A 12 24.47 10.62 11.90
N PRO A 13 25.08 9.43 11.72
CA PRO A 13 24.43 8.33 11.04
C PRO A 13 23.15 7.94 11.79
N LEU A 14 22.06 7.76 11.05
CA LEU A 14 20.74 7.40 11.57
C LEU A 14 20.43 5.96 11.16
N ALA A 15 20.06 5.10 12.11
CA ALA A 15 19.59 3.76 11.80
C ALA A 15 18.16 3.80 11.24
N THR A 16 17.81 2.87 10.36
CA THR A 16 16.46 2.79 9.78
C THR A 16 15.37 2.66 10.85
N THR A 17 15.63 1.94 11.94
CA THR A 17 14.72 1.80 13.08
C THR A 17 14.45 3.13 13.79
N GLU A 18 15.47 3.98 13.92
CA GLU A 18 15.35 5.32 14.51
C GLU A 18 14.57 6.27 13.60
N PHE A 19 14.76 6.14 12.28
CA PHE A 19 13.95 6.86 11.29
C PHE A 19 12.46 6.47 11.41
N THR A 20 12.15 5.18 11.44
CA THR A 20 10.78 4.67 11.57
C THR A 20 10.11 5.18 12.84
N ALA A 21 10.77 5.03 14.00
CA ALA A 21 10.22 5.50 15.27
C ALA A 21 9.96 7.02 15.28
N ARG A 22 10.80 7.82 14.62
CA ARG A 22 10.56 9.26 14.47
C ARG A 22 9.46 9.59 13.49
N ALA A 23 9.34 8.86 12.39
CA ALA A 23 8.24 9.02 11.45
C ALA A 23 6.89 8.79 12.16
N GLU A 24 6.77 7.73 12.96
CA GLU A 24 5.56 7.41 13.74
C GLU A 24 5.27 8.43 14.83
N SER A 25 6.31 8.88 15.55
CA SER A 25 6.17 9.93 16.58
C SER A 25 5.66 11.26 16.00
N VAL A 26 6.03 11.61 14.77
CA VAL A 26 5.60 12.85 14.11
C VAL A 26 4.22 12.68 13.47
N SER A 27 3.90 11.51 12.90
CA SER A 27 2.61 11.25 12.26
C SER A 27 1.49 10.96 13.25
N GLY A 28 1.83 10.46 14.45
CA GLY A 28 0.85 9.93 15.41
C GLY A 28 0.18 8.63 14.94
N GLN A 29 0.77 7.95 13.95
CA GLN A 29 0.23 6.73 13.35
C GLN A 29 1.28 5.62 13.40
N ASP A 30 0.81 4.38 13.57
CA ASP A 30 1.63 3.19 13.34
C ASP A 30 1.91 3.05 11.83
N LEU A 31 3.19 3.05 11.48
CA LEU A 31 3.70 2.96 10.11
C LEU A 31 4.43 1.65 9.87
N SER A 32 4.45 0.72 10.85
CA SER A 32 5.08 -0.60 10.73
C SER A 32 4.56 -1.36 9.51
N TRP A 33 3.26 -1.27 9.22
CA TRP A 33 2.63 -1.85 8.03
C TRP A 33 3.27 -1.42 6.71
N PHE A 34 3.88 -0.23 6.65
CA PHE A 34 4.57 0.31 5.49
C PHE A 34 6.06 0.06 5.56
N PHE A 35 6.70 0.12 6.73
CA PHE A 35 8.15 -0.05 6.78
C PHE A 35 8.57 -1.52 6.77
N GLU A 36 7.88 -2.39 7.50
CA GLU A 36 8.30 -3.80 7.65
C GLU A 36 8.39 -4.56 6.32
N PRO A 37 7.39 -4.50 5.42
CA PRO A 37 7.46 -5.25 4.17
C PRO A 37 8.59 -4.79 3.25
N TRP A 38 8.96 -3.50 3.32
CA TRP A 38 9.97 -2.91 2.42
C TRP A 38 11.38 -2.97 2.98
N LEU A 39 11.52 -3.05 4.30
CA LEU A 39 12.82 -3.18 4.97
C LEU A 39 13.23 -4.62 5.19
N SER A 40 12.26 -5.51 5.41
CA SER A 40 12.50 -6.90 5.83
C SER A 40 11.88 -7.93 4.90
N GLY A 41 10.96 -7.53 4.02
CA GLY A 41 10.31 -8.45 3.09
C GLY A 41 11.29 -8.99 2.05
N THR A 42 11.25 -10.30 1.84
CA THR A 42 12.07 -10.98 0.84
C THR A 42 11.22 -11.30 -0.38
N GLY A 43 10.96 -10.30 -1.24
CA GLY A 43 10.21 -10.52 -2.47
C GLY A 43 9.71 -9.24 -3.12
N ALA A 44 9.19 -9.35 -4.34
CA ALA A 44 8.44 -8.28 -4.98
C ALA A 44 6.93 -8.46 -4.72
N LEU A 45 6.19 -7.36 -4.71
CA LEU A 45 4.73 -7.41 -4.70
C LEU A 45 4.22 -7.93 -6.05
N GLY A 46 3.68 -9.15 -6.06
CA GLY A 46 2.94 -9.70 -7.19
C GLY A 46 1.45 -9.42 -7.07
N LEU A 47 0.85 -8.82 -8.08
CA LEU A 47 -0.58 -8.50 -8.13
C LEU A 47 -1.24 -9.10 -9.37
N GLU A 48 -2.38 -9.74 -9.17
CA GLU A 48 -3.31 -10.11 -10.23
C GLU A 48 -4.64 -9.39 -10.00
N ALA A 49 -5.22 -8.82 -11.05
CA ALA A 49 -6.51 -8.15 -10.99
C ALA A 49 -7.48 -8.78 -11.99
N ARG A 50 -8.72 -9.00 -11.53
CA ARG A 50 -9.84 -9.40 -12.39
C ARG A 50 -11.00 -8.44 -12.16
N ALA A 51 -11.54 -7.89 -13.23
CA ALA A 51 -12.66 -6.97 -13.18
C ALA A 51 -13.89 -7.59 -13.86
N ARG A 52 -15.07 -7.33 -13.31
CA ARG A 52 -16.36 -7.64 -13.93
C ARG A 52 -17.34 -6.50 -13.70
N PRO A 53 -18.18 -6.15 -14.69
CA PRO A 53 -19.26 -5.20 -14.46
C PRO A 53 -20.36 -5.83 -13.57
N GLU A 54 -20.95 -5.03 -12.69
CA GLU A 54 -22.11 -5.38 -11.86
C GLU A 54 -23.01 -4.14 -11.72
N GLY A 55 -23.98 -4.00 -12.63
CA GLY A 55 -24.87 -2.83 -12.65
C GLY A 55 -24.12 -1.54 -13.01
N SER A 56 -24.14 -0.55 -12.12
CA SER A 56 -23.43 0.72 -12.25
C SER A 56 -21.97 0.66 -11.82
N ASP A 57 -21.50 -0.50 -11.36
CA ASP A 57 -20.19 -0.64 -10.74
C ASP A 57 -19.29 -1.62 -11.52
N ALA A 58 -17.98 -1.44 -11.39
CA ALA A 58 -16.99 -2.46 -11.65
C ALA A 58 -16.58 -3.13 -10.33
N VAL A 59 -16.72 -4.45 -10.26
CA VAL A 59 -16.18 -5.26 -9.17
C VAL A 59 -14.79 -5.72 -9.57
N VAL A 60 -13.77 -5.21 -8.88
CA VAL A 60 -12.37 -5.55 -9.10
C VAL A 60 -11.89 -6.44 -7.96
N THR A 61 -11.57 -7.68 -8.25
CA THR A 61 -10.83 -8.55 -7.34
C THR A 61 -9.34 -8.37 -7.57
N VAL A 62 -8.61 -7.95 -6.54
CA VAL A 62 -7.15 -7.89 -6.53
C VAL A 62 -6.63 -9.03 -5.65
N THR A 63 -5.73 -9.82 -6.18
CA THR A 63 -5.07 -10.93 -5.48
C THR A 63 -3.57 -10.67 -5.42
N GLN A 64 -2.97 -10.78 -4.25
CA GLN A 64 -1.54 -10.78 -4.04
C GLN A 64 -1.01 -12.20 -4.23
N SER A 65 -0.16 -12.41 -5.25
CA SER A 65 0.41 -13.73 -5.55
C SER A 65 1.65 -14.05 -4.72
N SER A 66 2.15 -13.09 -3.91
CA SER A 66 3.35 -13.26 -3.10
C SER A 66 3.15 -12.68 -1.71
N ARG A 67 3.59 -13.45 -0.71
CA ARG A 67 3.75 -13.01 0.68
C ARG A 67 5.06 -12.25 0.82
N TRP A 68 5.12 -11.28 1.72
CA TRP A 68 6.41 -10.64 2.07
C TRP A 68 7.10 -11.31 3.25
N SER A 69 6.36 -12.06 4.05
CA SER A 69 6.87 -12.90 5.14
C SER A 69 6.10 -14.23 5.17
N GLU A 70 6.84 -15.32 5.38
CA GLU A 70 6.25 -16.66 5.57
C GLU A 70 5.92 -16.95 7.05
N ALA A 71 6.57 -16.25 7.99
CA ALA A 71 6.39 -16.46 9.44
C ALA A 71 6.55 -15.14 10.23
N PRO A 72 5.44 -14.46 10.61
CA PRO A 72 4.05 -14.83 10.34
C PRO A 72 3.70 -14.70 8.85
N ASP A 73 2.70 -15.46 8.40
CA ASP A 73 2.15 -15.34 7.04
C ASP A 73 1.61 -13.91 6.87
N SER A 74 2.24 -13.13 6.00
CA SER A 74 1.89 -11.72 5.83
C SER A 74 1.99 -11.26 4.38
N PHE A 75 0.96 -10.52 3.97
CA PHE A 75 0.84 -9.88 2.67
C PHE A 75 1.05 -8.38 2.78
N TYR A 76 1.38 -7.74 1.67
CA TYR A 76 1.68 -6.31 1.67
C TYR A 76 0.41 -5.55 2.00
N THR A 77 0.56 -4.44 2.72
CA THR A 77 -0.48 -3.42 2.79
C THR A 77 -0.04 -2.26 1.92
N THR A 78 -0.82 -1.94 0.88
CA THR A 78 -0.44 -0.91 -0.10
C THR A 78 -1.65 -0.15 -0.62
N SER A 79 -1.42 1.06 -1.12
CA SER A 79 -2.44 1.86 -1.81
C SER A 79 -2.30 1.67 -3.32
N LEU A 80 -3.40 1.32 -3.98
CA LEU A 80 -3.52 1.26 -5.43
C LEU A 80 -4.24 2.50 -5.95
N GLU A 81 -3.75 3.05 -7.04
CA GLU A 81 -4.51 3.99 -7.87
C GLU A 81 -5.12 3.22 -9.04
N LEU A 82 -6.43 3.32 -9.20
CA LEU A 82 -7.21 2.58 -10.18
C LEU A 82 -7.96 3.59 -11.05
N ASP A 83 -7.67 3.58 -12.35
CA ASP A 83 -8.40 4.37 -13.32
C ASP A 83 -9.51 3.52 -13.92
N VAL A 84 -10.76 3.92 -13.72
CA VAL A 84 -11.95 3.27 -14.27
C VAL A 84 -12.48 4.15 -15.39
N ALA A 85 -12.46 3.61 -16.62
CA ALA A 85 -12.87 4.33 -17.81
C ALA A 85 -14.06 3.68 -18.50
N THR A 86 -15.00 4.49 -19.01
CA THR A 86 -16.13 4.08 -19.84
C THR A 86 -16.31 5.11 -20.97
N GLY A 87 -16.04 4.69 -22.21
CA GLY A 87 -15.96 5.61 -23.35
C GLY A 87 -14.90 6.69 -23.11
N ASP A 88 -15.29 7.96 -23.24
CA ASP A 88 -14.42 9.12 -23.08
C ASP A 88 -14.31 9.63 -21.63
N ARG A 89 -14.95 8.96 -20.66
CA ARG A 89 -14.92 9.36 -19.25
C ARG A 89 -14.03 8.42 -18.45
N ALA A 90 -13.26 8.99 -17.54
CA ALA A 90 -12.45 8.24 -16.59
C ALA A 90 -12.57 8.84 -15.18
N VAL A 91 -12.62 7.98 -14.17
CA VAL A 91 -12.58 8.35 -12.76
C VAL A 91 -11.43 7.59 -12.10
N ARG A 92 -10.65 8.31 -11.28
CA ARG A 92 -9.54 7.75 -10.51
C ARG A 92 -9.98 7.42 -9.09
N TYR A 93 -9.70 6.21 -8.65
CA TYR A 93 -9.89 5.75 -7.29
C TYR A 93 -8.54 5.50 -6.62
N ARG A 94 -8.44 5.79 -5.33
CA ARG A 94 -7.33 5.35 -4.49
C ARG A 94 -7.87 4.38 -3.45
N GLN A 95 -7.44 3.13 -3.50
CA GLN A 95 -7.92 2.06 -2.64
C GLN A 95 -6.76 1.42 -1.89
N ARG A 96 -6.94 1.17 -0.60
CA ARG A 96 -5.98 0.40 0.19
C ARG A 96 -6.32 -1.07 0.09
N ILE A 97 -5.34 -1.90 -0.26
CA ILE A 97 -5.45 -3.35 -0.23
C ILE A 97 -4.58 -3.92 0.89
N SER A 98 -5.01 -5.03 1.44
CA SER A 98 -4.33 -5.78 2.47
C SER A 98 -4.75 -7.24 2.41
N GLY A 99 -3.84 -8.16 2.71
CA GLY A 99 -4.11 -9.60 2.65
C GLY A 99 -4.00 -10.17 1.24
N GLU A 100 -4.23 -11.47 1.13
CA GLU A 100 -4.12 -12.22 -0.13
C GLU A 100 -5.12 -11.74 -1.18
N ARG A 101 -6.36 -11.43 -0.79
CA ARG A 101 -7.44 -11.08 -1.70
C ARG A 101 -8.23 -9.90 -1.17
N THR A 102 -8.44 -8.91 -2.02
CA THR A 102 -9.30 -7.75 -1.73
C THR A 102 -10.30 -7.57 -2.87
N GLU A 103 -11.58 -7.44 -2.54
CA GLU A 103 -12.62 -7.07 -3.50
C GLU A 103 -12.93 -5.58 -3.36
N LEU A 104 -12.93 -4.88 -4.49
CA LEU A 104 -13.19 -3.44 -4.59
C LEU A 104 -14.40 -3.22 -5.47
N ARG A 105 -15.32 -2.36 -5.04
CA ARG A 105 -16.47 -1.90 -5.83
C ARG A 105 -16.23 -0.46 -6.24
N LEU A 106 -16.14 -0.21 -7.54
CA LEU A 106 -15.80 1.10 -8.10
C LEU A 106 -16.94 1.54 -9.03
N ALA A 107 -17.51 2.72 -8.80
CA ALA A 107 -18.58 3.22 -9.65
C ALA A 107 -18.05 3.52 -11.07
N LEU A 108 -18.85 3.18 -12.09
CA LEU A 108 -18.55 3.52 -13.47
C LEU A 108 -18.92 4.99 -13.76
N PRO A 109 -18.13 5.71 -14.58
CA PRO A 109 -18.37 7.11 -14.94
C PRO A 109 -19.47 7.38 -16.00
#